data_AF-A0A2V9QIC8-F1
#
_entry.id   AF-A0A2V9QIC8-F1
#
_cell.length_a   1.000
_cell.length_b   1.000
_cell.length_c   1.000
_cell.angle_alpha   90.00
_cell.angle_beta   90.00
_cell.angle_gamma   90.00
#
_symmetry.space_group_name_H-M   'P 1'
#
loop_
_entity.id
_entity.type
_entity.pdbx_description
1 polymer ?
#
loop_
_entity_poly.entity_id
_entity_poly.type
_entity_poly.pdbx_seq_one_letter_code
_entity_poly.pdbx_strand_id
1 'polypeptide(L)'
;MEARLALHSIYFPTAQPTIKNPNGGLLASQQQTLTSLASDFQKYLEVKPDAHLILEGHADPRGSAAYNQALSERRVGSTKAFLVSHGVAEDHIEVKAFGAQHNLSSDEVKQSVEQTPELTTEERGRIVKNMRTIILASNRRVDVTLSTTGQTSVRQFPFNAADSLSLIGGREGAVKKAPTKKKKKKKKNKKQ
;
A
#
# COMPACT_ATOMS: atom_id res chain seq x y z
N MET A 1 -21.18 -19.72 4.54
CA MET A 1 -19.90 -19.08 4.89
C MET A 1 -19.85 -17.76 4.16
N GLU A 2 -19.78 -16.64 4.87
CA GLU A 2 -19.58 -15.34 4.21
C GLU A 2 -18.18 -15.32 3.60
N ALA A 3 -18.09 -15.09 2.29
CA ALA A 3 -16.80 -14.85 1.65
C ALA A 3 -16.21 -13.56 2.24
N ARG A 4 -15.01 -13.65 2.83
CA ARG A 4 -14.30 -12.47 3.35
C ARG A 4 -13.24 -12.05 2.34
N LEU A 5 -13.23 -10.77 1.97
CA LEU A 5 -12.19 -10.20 1.13
C LEU A 5 -11.00 -9.78 2.00
N ALA A 6 -9.79 -10.05 1.51
CA ALA A 6 -8.57 -9.59 2.14
C ALA A 6 -8.28 -8.13 1.75
N LEU A 7 -8.90 -7.18 2.46
CA LEU A 7 -8.78 -5.77 2.15
C LEU A 7 -7.50 -5.17 2.76
N HIS A 8 -6.65 -4.57 1.93
CA HIS A 8 -5.42 -3.91 2.33
C HIS A 8 -5.40 -2.48 1.79
N SER A 9 -4.88 -1.56 2.60
CA SER A 9 -4.79 -0.15 2.21
C SER A 9 -3.65 0.03 1.21
N ILE A 10 -3.84 0.92 0.24
CA ILE A 10 -2.87 1.16 -0.84
C ILE A 10 -2.06 2.41 -0.53
N TYR A 11 -0.73 2.32 -0.58
CA TYR A 11 0.17 3.41 -0.18
C TYR A 11 0.84 4.08 -1.38
N PHE A 12 1.14 5.38 -1.22
CA PHE A 12 1.71 6.21 -2.26
C PHE A 12 3.02 6.88 -1.82
N PRO A 13 3.98 7.05 -2.74
CA PRO A 13 5.13 7.92 -2.54
C PRO A 13 4.72 9.37 -2.26
N THR A 14 5.69 10.13 -1.75
CA THR A 14 5.50 11.56 -1.50
C THR A 14 5.10 12.29 -2.79
N ALA A 15 4.06 13.14 -2.70
CA ALA A 15 3.54 13.98 -3.78
C ALA A 15 3.07 13.23 -5.05
N GLN A 16 2.80 11.93 -4.96
CA GLN A 16 2.21 11.15 -6.04
C GLN A 16 0.75 10.77 -5.72
N PRO A 17 -0.13 10.68 -6.73
CA PRO A 17 0.09 10.98 -8.16
C PRO A 17 0.17 12.49 -8.47
N THR A 18 0.86 12.83 -9.57
CA THR A 18 0.96 14.22 -10.07
C THR A 18 -0.11 14.52 -11.13
N ILE A 19 -0.36 15.79 -11.41
CA ILE A 19 -1.30 16.21 -12.48
C ILE A 19 -0.85 15.68 -13.85
N LYS A 20 0.46 15.71 -14.13
CA LYS A 20 1.04 15.24 -15.40
C LYS A 20 1.06 13.72 -15.53
N ASN A 21 1.01 13.01 -14.42
CA ASN A 21 0.96 11.55 -14.39
C ASN A 21 -0.06 11.09 -13.33
N PRO A 22 -1.37 11.08 -13.69
CA PRO A 22 -2.46 10.73 -12.77
C PRO A 22 -2.38 9.30 -12.24
N ASN A 23 -1.73 8.39 -12.98
CA ASN A 23 -1.51 7.00 -12.58
C ASN A 23 -0.13 6.79 -11.91
N GLY A 24 0.60 7.87 -11.64
CA GLY A 24 1.94 7.83 -11.07
C GLY A 24 1.94 7.43 -9.59
N GLY A 25 2.98 6.71 -9.17
CA GLY A 25 3.20 6.36 -7.77
C GLY A 25 2.45 5.13 -7.28
N LEU A 26 1.63 4.49 -8.11
CA LEU A 26 1.14 3.15 -7.82
C LEU A 26 2.27 2.14 -8.09
N LEU A 27 3.04 1.83 -7.06
CA LEU A 27 4.23 0.98 -7.17
C LEU A 27 3.87 -0.49 -7.43
N ALA A 28 4.84 -1.32 -7.82
CA ALA A 28 4.59 -2.70 -8.22
C ALA A 28 3.95 -3.54 -7.11
N SER A 29 4.37 -3.36 -5.85
CA SER A 29 3.74 -4.04 -4.71
C SER A 29 2.28 -3.65 -4.53
N GLN A 30 1.96 -2.37 -4.75
CA GLN A 30 0.62 -1.82 -4.61
C GLN A 30 -0.30 -2.27 -5.75
N GLN A 31 0.25 -2.35 -6.96
CA GLN A 31 -0.42 -2.93 -8.12
C GLN A 31 -0.77 -4.40 -7.86
N GLN A 32 0.17 -5.18 -7.32
CA GLN A 32 -0.09 -6.59 -6.99
C GLN A 32 -1.23 -6.76 -5.97
N THR A 33 -1.25 -5.93 -4.91
CA THR A 33 -2.36 -5.91 -3.94
C THR A 33 -3.69 -5.60 -4.62
N LEU A 34 -3.72 -4.63 -5.54
CA LEU A 34 -4.93 -4.27 -6.27
C LEU A 34 -5.37 -5.33 -7.27
N THR A 35 -4.45 -6.02 -7.94
CA THR A 35 -4.76 -7.12 -8.83
C THR A 35 -5.42 -8.28 -8.06
N SER A 36 -4.91 -8.61 -6.87
CA SER A 36 -5.54 -9.59 -5.99
C SER A 36 -6.94 -9.15 -5.55
N LEU A 37 -7.08 -7.89 -5.11
CA LEU A 37 -8.37 -7.34 -4.72
C LEU A 37 -9.39 -7.39 -5.87
N ALA A 38 -8.99 -6.98 -7.08
CA ALA A 38 -9.88 -7.00 -8.25
C ALA A 38 -10.37 -8.41 -8.58
N SER A 39 -9.47 -9.40 -8.55
CA SER A 39 -9.81 -10.81 -8.81
C SER A 39 -10.76 -11.37 -7.75
N ASP A 40 -10.48 -11.11 -6.47
CA ASP A 40 -11.30 -11.61 -5.37
C ASP A 40 -12.65 -10.92 -5.31
N PHE A 41 -12.71 -9.61 -5.59
CA PHE A 41 -13.96 -8.86 -5.62
C PHE A 41 -14.87 -9.28 -6.79
N GLN A 42 -14.31 -9.59 -7.96
CA GLN A 42 -15.11 -10.15 -9.07
C GLN A 42 -15.80 -11.46 -8.68
N LYS A 43 -15.09 -12.38 -7.99
CA LYS A 43 -15.69 -13.61 -7.46
C LYS A 43 -16.73 -13.32 -6.38
N TYR A 44 -16.49 -12.28 -5.57
CA TYR A 44 -17.45 -11.86 -4.55
C TYR A 44 -18.76 -11.37 -5.16
N LEU A 45 -18.70 -10.66 -6.29
CA LEU A 45 -19.87 -10.17 -7.02
C LEU A 45 -20.77 -11.30 -7.56
N GLU A 46 -20.22 -12.49 -7.83
CA GLU A 46 -21.03 -13.67 -8.23
C GLU A 46 -22.02 -14.09 -7.12
N VAL A 47 -21.68 -13.82 -5.86
CA VAL A 47 -22.51 -14.16 -4.69
C VAL A 47 -23.27 -12.93 -4.17
N LYS A 48 -22.71 -11.74 -4.35
CA LYS A 48 -23.23 -10.45 -3.84
C LYS A 48 -23.19 -9.39 -4.94
N PRO A 49 -24.11 -9.46 -5.92
CA PRO A 49 -24.08 -8.58 -7.10
C PRO A 49 -24.39 -7.12 -6.77
N ASP A 50 -24.91 -6.82 -5.59
CA ASP A 50 -25.18 -5.47 -5.07
C ASP A 50 -24.00 -4.87 -4.28
N ALA A 51 -22.87 -5.58 -4.19
CA ALA A 51 -21.72 -5.11 -3.41
C ALA A 51 -20.96 -3.98 -4.10
N HIS A 52 -20.40 -3.09 -3.29
CA HIS A 52 -19.60 -1.95 -3.76
C HIS A 52 -18.30 -1.86 -2.94
N LEU A 53 -17.22 -1.46 -3.60
CA LEU A 53 -15.99 -1.02 -2.94
C LEU A 53 -16.05 0.50 -2.77
N ILE A 54 -15.87 0.97 -1.54
CA ILE A 54 -15.73 2.38 -1.21
C ILE A 54 -14.25 2.68 -1.02
N LEU A 55 -13.68 3.52 -1.88
CA LEU A 55 -12.28 3.93 -1.84
C LEU A 55 -12.15 5.30 -1.16
N GLU A 56 -11.34 5.37 -0.11
CA GLU A 56 -11.17 6.58 0.69
C GLU A 56 -9.74 7.10 0.61
N GLY A 57 -9.55 8.27 0.00
CA GLY A 57 -8.25 8.86 -0.26
C GLY A 57 -7.77 9.76 0.85
N HIS A 58 -6.51 9.57 1.25
CA HIS A 58 -5.86 10.38 2.27
C HIS A 58 -4.52 10.96 1.77
N ALA A 59 -4.16 12.10 2.33
CA ALA A 59 -2.90 12.80 2.15
C ALA A 59 -2.22 13.08 3.49
N ASP A 60 -0.89 13.10 3.50
CA ASP A 60 -0.16 13.49 4.70
C ASP A 60 -0.35 15.00 4.98
N PRO A 61 -0.18 15.47 6.23
CA PRO A 61 -0.60 16.81 6.63
C PRO A 61 0.25 17.95 6.08
N ARG A 62 1.25 17.65 5.23
CA ARG A 62 2.11 18.68 4.63
C ARG A 62 1.41 19.31 3.42
N GLY A 63 1.46 20.64 3.30
CA GLY A 63 0.82 21.38 2.21
C GLY A 63 -0.52 22.00 2.59
N SER A 64 -1.13 22.73 1.66
CA SER A 64 -2.42 23.38 1.89
C SER A 64 -3.58 22.37 1.87
N ALA A 65 -4.69 22.71 2.54
CA ALA A 65 -5.89 21.87 2.54
C ALA A 65 -6.39 21.57 1.11
N ALA A 66 -6.48 22.60 0.25
CA ALA A 66 -6.88 22.46 -1.14
C ALA A 66 -5.92 21.56 -1.95
N TYR A 67 -4.61 21.68 -1.72
CA TYR A 67 -3.63 20.82 -2.38
C TYR A 67 -3.80 19.35 -1.96
N ASN A 68 -3.95 19.11 -0.66
CA ASN A 68 -4.10 17.76 -0.11
C ASN A 68 -5.41 17.11 -0.53
N GLN A 69 -6.50 17.88 -0.59
CA GLN A 69 -7.78 17.44 -1.12
C GLN A 69 -7.62 16.93 -2.57
N ALA A 70 -7.10 17.79 -3.46
CA ALA A 70 -6.87 17.42 -4.85
C ALA A 70 -5.88 16.24 -5.02
N LEU A 71 -4.89 16.12 -4.12
CA LEU A 71 -3.96 14.98 -4.12
C LEU A 71 -4.64 13.67 -3.71
N SER A 72 -5.49 13.70 -2.69
CA SER A 72 -6.27 12.52 -2.29
C SER A 72 -7.28 12.10 -3.35
N GLU A 73 -7.89 13.04 -4.07
CA GLU A 73 -8.78 12.77 -5.21
C GLU A 73 -8.04 12.05 -6.33
N ARG A 74 -6.82 12.50 -6.67
CA ARG A 74 -5.98 11.80 -7.66
C ARG A 74 -5.62 10.39 -7.22
N ARG A 75 -5.38 10.16 -5.92
CA ARG A 75 -5.08 8.82 -5.39
C ARG A 75 -6.25 7.86 -5.57
N VAL A 76 -7.45 8.25 -5.14
CA VAL A 76 -8.64 7.39 -5.32
C VAL A 76 -8.97 7.23 -6.80
N GLY A 77 -8.80 8.27 -7.62
CA GLY A 77 -8.96 8.19 -9.07
C GLY A 77 -8.00 7.18 -9.70
N SER A 78 -6.71 7.21 -9.34
CA SER A 78 -5.72 6.24 -9.82
C SER A 78 -6.03 4.81 -9.38
N THR A 79 -6.43 4.62 -8.11
CA THR A 79 -6.79 3.29 -7.59
C THR A 79 -8.04 2.76 -8.29
N LYS A 80 -9.09 3.59 -8.43
CA LYS A 80 -10.31 3.26 -9.16
C LYS A 80 -10.00 2.88 -10.61
N ALA A 81 -9.24 3.70 -11.33
CA ALA A 81 -8.87 3.44 -12.71
C ALA A 81 -8.12 2.10 -12.86
N PHE A 82 -7.23 1.78 -11.90
CA PHE A 82 -6.55 0.49 -11.90
C PHE A 82 -7.50 -0.68 -11.67
N LEU A 83 -8.43 -0.61 -10.72
CA LEU A 83 -9.42 -1.68 -10.49
C LEU A 83 -10.32 -1.89 -11.71
N VAL A 84 -10.76 -0.80 -12.34
CA VAL A 84 -11.56 -0.84 -13.57
C VAL A 84 -10.78 -1.49 -14.72
N SER A 85 -9.50 -1.15 -14.89
CA SER A 85 -8.67 -1.79 -15.91
C SER A 85 -8.41 -3.28 -15.65
N HIS A 86 -8.74 -3.78 -14.44
CA HIS A 86 -8.65 -5.19 -14.05
C HIS A 86 -10.02 -5.88 -13.93
N GLY A 87 -11.07 -5.29 -14.52
CA GLY A 87 -12.37 -5.95 -14.72
C GLY A 87 -13.43 -5.63 -13.67
N VAL A 88 -13.14 -4.81 -12.66
CA VAL A 88 -14.18 -4.35 -11.73
C VAL A 88 -15.02 -3.26 -12.41
N ALA A 89 -16.33 -3.47 -12.55
CA ALA A 89 -17.19 -2.46 -13.18
C ALA A 89 -17.21 -1.16 -12.37
N GLU A 90 -17.27 -0.02 -13.06
CA GLU A 90 -17.18 1.30 -12.43
C GLU A 90 -18.30 1.55 -11.42
N ASP A 91 -19.50 1.04 -11.71
CA ASP A 91 -20.69 1.18 -10.87
C ASP A 91 -20.54 0.47 -9.51
N HIS A 92 -19.63 -0.50 -9.38
CA HIS A 92 -19.32 -1.16 -8.11
C HIS A 92 -18.22 -0.43 -7.30
N ILE A 93 -17.80 0.77 -7.72
CA ILE A 93 -16.75 1.53 -7.05
C ILE A 93 -17.21 2.95 -6.72
N GLU A 94 -17.32 3.23 -5.43
CA GLU A 94 -17.50 4.58 -4.89
C GLU A 94 -16.15 5.18 -4.48
N VAL A 95 -16.02 6.50 -4.60
CA VAL A 95 -14.80 7.22 -4.20
C VAL A 95 -15.12 8.36 -3.26
N LYS A 96 -14.29 8.53 -2.23
CA LYS A 96 -14.31 9.64 -1.29
C LYS A 96 -12.88 10.14 -1.07
N ALA A 97 -12.70 11.44 -0.94
CA ALA A 97 -11.39 12.04 -0.76
C ALA A 97 -11.43 12.99 0.43
N PHE A 98 -10.53 12.77 1.39
CA PHE A 98 -10.52 13.49 2.68
C PHE A 98 -9.33 14.45 2.82
N GLY A 99 -8.46 14.53 1.82
CA GLY A 99 -7.23 15.29 1.91
C GLY A 99 -6.41 14.87 3.13
N ALA A 100 -6.00 15.83 3.95
CA ALA A 100 -5.24 15.58 5.17
C ALA A 100 -6.11 15.32 6.42
N GLN A 101 -7.42 15.16 6.25
CA GLN A 101 -8.32 14.78 7.33
C GLN A 101 -8.22 13.27 7.59
N HIS A 102 -8.60 12.85 8.81
CA HIS A 102 -8.57 11.44 9.23
C HIS A 102 -7.19 10.77 9.11
N ASN A 103 -6.14 11.54 9.40
CA ASN A 103 -4.78 11.03 9.49
C ASN A 103 -4.59 10.16 10.74
N LEU A 104 -3.85 9.08 10.57
CA LEU A 104 -3.43 8.20 11.64
C LEU A 104 -2.51 8.94 12.60
N SER A 105 -2.81 8.79 13.88
CA SER A 105 -2.01 9.28 14.99
C SER A 105 -0.69 8.53 15.09
N SER A 106 0.26 9.10 15.86
CA SER A 106 1.54 8.44 16.09
C SER A 106 1.37 7.06 16.74
N ASP A 107 0.35 6.88 17.58
CA ASP A 107 0.20 5.66 18.37
C ASP A 107 -0.45 4.56 17.55
N GLU A 108 -1.42 4.89 16.69
CA GLU A 108 -1.96 3.95 15.68
C GLU A 108 -0.86 3.43 14.74
N VAL A 109 0.03 4.32 14.29
CA VAL A 109 1.15 3.92 13.40
C VAL A 109 2.16 3.04 14.13
N LYS A 110 2.51 3.36 15.38
CA LYS A 110 3.39 2.51 16.21
C LYS A 110 2.77 1.13 16.42
N GLN A 111 1.50 1.07 16.78
CA GLN A 111 0.79 -0.19 16.99
C GLN A 111 0.76 -1.02 15.71
N SER A 112 0.49 -0.42 14.56
CA SER A 112 0.54 -1.09 13.25
C SER A 112 1.93 -1.68 12.96
N VAL A 113 3.01 -0.97 13.28
CA VAL A 113 4.40 -1.46 13.16
C VAL A 113 4.66 -2.64 14.09
N GLU A 114 4.22 -2.57 15.35
CA GLU A 114 4.42 -3.64 16.33
C GLU A 114 3.66 -4.90 15.95
N GLN A 115 2.45 -4.76 15.43
CA GLN A 115 1.59 -5.85 14.99
C GLN A 115 2.02 -6.44 13.64
N THR A 116 2.95 -5.80 12.92
CA THR A 116 3.49 -6.34 11.66
C THR A 116 4.36 -7.57 11.98
N PRO A 117 3.92 -8.79 11.60
CA PRO A 117 4.62 -10.02 11.98
C PRO A 117 5.93 -10.21 11.21
N GLU A 118 6.07 -9.54 10.08
CA GLU A 118 7.22 -9.71 9.19
C GLU A 118 8.45 -8.88 9.59
N LEU A 119 8.34 -8.02 10.62
CA LEU A 119 9.43 -7.17 11.08
C LEU A 119 10.23 -7.82 12.21
N THR A 120 11.55 -7.84 12.07
CA THR A 120 12.47 -8.21 13.15
C THR A 120 12.54 -7.12 14.22
N THR A 121 13.02 -7.47 15.42
CA THR A 121 13.22 -6.51 16.52
C THR A 121 14.14 -5.35 16.12
N GLU A 122 15.19 -5.64 15.35
CA GLU A 122 16.14 -4.64 14.86
C GLU A 122 15.49 -3.69 13.85
N GLU A 123 14.67 -4.21 12.94
CA GLU A 123 13.93 -3.41 11.96
C GLU A 123 12.90 -2.51 12.62
N ARG A 124 12.14 -3.05 13.59
CA ARG A 124 11.24 -2.25 14.44
C ARG A 124 11.99 -1.11 15.13
N GLY A 125 13.17 -1.41 15.71
CA GLY A 125 14.02 -0.39 16.32
C GLY A 125 14.47 0.72 15.37
N ARG A 126 14.76 0.40 14.09
CA ARG A 126 15.09 1.40 13.06
C ARG A 126 13.88 2.22 12.64
N ILE A 127 12.71 1.59 12.53
CA ILE A 127 11.44 2.25 12.21
C ILE A 127 11.07 3.26 13.30
N VAL A 128 11.17 2.85 14.57
CA VAL A 128 10.87 3.74 15.72
C VAL A 128 11.78 4.97 15.73
N LYS A 129 13.07 4.83 15.37
CA LYS A 129 13.98 5.98 15.24
C LYS A 129 13.58 6.96 14.14
N ASN A 130 12.91 6.48 13.09
CA ASN A 130 12.44 7.28 11.95
C ASN A 130 10.91 7.40 11.91
N MET A 131 10.25 7.34 13.08
CA MET A 131 8.80 7.24 13.19
C MET A 131 8.06 8.37 12.46
N ARG A 132 8.60 9.60 12.48
CA ARG A 132 7.98 10.73 11.77
C ARG A 132 7.81 10.45 10.28
N THR A 133 8.80 9.84 9.62
CA THR A 133 8.74 9.51 8.19
C THR A 133 7.69 8.44 7.94
N ILE A 134 7.60 7.45 8.84
CA ILE A 134 6.62 6.37 8.73
C ILE A 134 5.20 6.89 8.94
N ILE A 135 4.96 7.77 9.92
CA ILE A 135 3.64 8.41 10.10
C ILE A 135 3.22 9.15 8.82
N LEU A 136 4.12 9.92 8.22
CA LEU A 136 3.82 10.59 6.96
C LEU A 136 3.51 9.56 5.86
N ALA A 137 4.28 8.47 5.77
CA ALA A 137 4.08 7.42 4.77
C ALA A 137 2.78 6.65 4.94
N SER A 138 2.43 6.29 6.17
CA SER A 138 1.17 5.63 6.52
C SER A 138 -0.04 6.50 6.22
N ASN A 139 0.10 7.84 6.21
CA ASN A 139 -0.98 8.75 5.86
C ASN A 139 -1.12 9.01 4.35
N ARG A 140 -0.16 8.57 3.54
CA ARG A 140 -0.27 8.61 2.07
C ARG A 140 -0.94 7.34 1.57
N ARG A 141 -2.24 7.20 1.77
CA ARG A 141 -2.95 5.95 1.48
C ARG A 141 -4.32 6.12 0.82
N VAL A 142 -4.83 5.02 0.29
CA VAL A 142 -6.23 4.80 -0.05
C VAL A 142 -6.73 3.62 0.78
N ASP A 143 -7.73 3.85 1.62
CA ASP A 143 -8.43 2.81 2.36
C ASP A 143 -9.54 2.22 1.47
N VAL A 144 -9.86 0.94 1.67
CA VAL A 144 -10.90 0.22 0.92
C VAL A 144 -11.91 -0.34 1.90
N THR A 145 -13.18 0.00 1.74
CA THR A 145 -14.28 -0.52 2.56
C THR A 145 -15.28 -1.27 1.68
N LEU A 146 -15.71 -2.45 2.12
CA LEU A 146 -16.77 -3.22 1.46
C LEU A 146 -18.14 -2.76 1.97
N SER A 147 -19.01 -2.28 1.09
CA SER A 147 -20.30 -1.68 1.47
C SER A 147 -21.24 -2.65 2.18
N THR A 148 -21.24 -3.93 1.79
CA THR A 148 -22.18 -4.94 2.30
C THR A 148 -21.88 -5.36 3.74
N THR A 149 -20.62 -5.36 4.16
CA THR A 149 -20.20 -5.82 5.49
C THR A 149 -19.69 -4.70 6.38
N GLY A 150 -19.39 -3.52 5.81
CA GLY A 150 -18.67 -2.44 6.49
C GLY A 150 -17.22 -2.79 6.81
N GLN A 151 -16.69 -3.89 6.28
CA GLN A 151 -15.30 -4.30 6.50
C GLN A 151 -14.36 -3.28 5.83
N THR A 152 -13.44 -2.70 6.60
CA THR A 152 -12.41 -1.78 6.12
C THR A 152 -11.06 -2.49 5.94
N SER A 153 -10.25 -1.96 5.05
CA SER A 153 -8.89 -2.42 4.80
C SER A 153 -7.99 -2.35 6.02
N VAL A 154 -7.10 -3.33 6.12
CA VAL A 154 -6.02 -3.30 7.11
C VAL A 154 -5.04 -2.18 6.75
N ARG A 155 -4.78 -1.28 7.71
CA ARG A 155 -3.85 -0.15 7.58
C ARG A 155 -2.43 -0.55 7.99
N GLN A 156 -1.91 -1.57 7.32
CA GLN A 156 -0.56 -2.09 7.53
C GLN A 156 0.36 -1.59 6.42
N PHE A 157 1.43 -0.89 6.80
CA PHE A 157 2.39 -0.34 5.83
C PHE A 157 3.31 -1.46 5.29
N PRO A 158 3.59 -1.52 3.98
CA PRO A 158 4.29 -2.64 3.35
C PRO A 158 5.82 -2.53 3.50
N PHE A 159 6.36 -2.74 4.71
CA PHE A 159 7.78 -2.56 5.00
C PHE A 159 8.73 -3.48 4.20
N ASN A 160 8.29 -4.70 3.89
CA ASN A 160 9.10 -5.69 3.17
C ASN A 160 8.92 -5.67 1.65
N ALA A 161 8.06 -4.78 1.14
CA ALA A 161 7.94 -4.63 -0.30
C ALA A 161 9.28 -4.14 -0.87
N ALA A 162 9.64 -4.63 -2.06
CA ALA A 162 10.88 -4.23 -2.73
C ALA A 162 10.98 -2.71 -2.95
N ASP A 163 9.82 -2.06 -3.02
CA ASP A 163 9.62 -0.65 -3.27
C ASP A 163 9.23 0.15 -2.01
N SER A 164 9.37 -0.44 -0.81
CA SER A 164 9.05 0.20 0.47
C SER A 164 9.88 1.46 0.73
N LEU A 165 11.13 1.48 0.24
CA LEU A 165 12.01 2.66 0.30
C LEU A 165 11.42 3.84 -0.48
N SER A 166 10.84 3.59 -1.65
CA SER A 166 10.17 4.62 -2.46
C SER A 166 8.93 5.17 -1.76
N LEU A 167 8.20 4.32 -1.02
CA LEU A 167 7.03 4.75 -0.25
C LEU A 167 7.40 5.65 0.93
N ILE A 168 8.55 5.44 1.59
CA ILE A 168 9.03 6.32 2.68
C ILE A 168 9.77 7.57 2.19
N GLY A 169 9.88 7.77 0.87
CA GLY A 169 10.53 8.94 0.26
C GLY A 169 12.03 8.78 0.00
N GLY A 170 12.57 7.57 0.18
CA GLY A 170 13.89 7.20 -0.33
C GLY A 170 13.84 6.99 -1.85
N ARG A 171 15.00 7.02 -2.50
CA ARG A 171 15.15 6.46 -3.85
C ARG A 171 15.55 5.00 -3.72
N GLU A 172 14.91 4.12 -4.47
CA GLU A 172 15.45 2.79 -4.72
C GLU A 172 16.82 2.92 -5.41
N GLY A 173 17.89 2.68 -4.66
CA GLY A 173 19.17 2.33 -5.26
C GLY A 173 19.07 0.88 -5.72
N ALA A 174 19.62 0.56 -6.90
CA ALA A 174 19.70 -0.82 -7.41
C ALA A 174 20.00 -1.79 -6.26
N VAL A 175 19.09 -2.72 -6.00
CA VAL A 175 19.18 -3.70 -4.92
C VAL A 175 20.60 -4.27 -4.92
N LYS A 176 21.42 -3.89 -3.92
CA LYS A 176 22.68 -4.59 -3.67
C LYS A 176 22.26 -5.99 -3.26
N LYS A 177 22.30 -6.93 -4.21
CA LYS A 177 22.17 -8.37 -3.95
C LYS A 177 22.99 -8.67 -2.71
N ALA A 178 22.34 -9.23 -1.68
CA ALA A 178 23.02 -9.71 -0.49
C ALA A 178 24.25 -10.54 -0.92
N PRO A 179 25.42 -10.39 -0.27
CA PRO A 179 26.60 -11.12 -0.66
C PRO A 179 26.32 -12.61 -0.47
N THR A 180 26.15 -13.32 -1.58
CA THR A 180 26.06 -14.78 -1.58
C THR A 180 27.37 -15.30 -0.98
N LYS A 181 27.28 -15.90 0.20
CA LYS A 181 28.39 -16.62 0.83
C LYS A 181 28.91 -17.64 -0.20
N LYS A 182 30.04 -17.34 -0.85
CA LYS A 182 30.75 -18.30 -1.72
C LYS A 182 31.07 -19.54 -0.89
N LYS A 183 30.32 -20.63 -1.11
CA LYS A 183 30.72 -21.98 -0.65
C LYS A 183 32.07 -22.31 -1.28
N LYS A 184 33.15 -22.25 -0.49
CA LYS A 184 34.48 -22.76 -0.88
C LYS A 184 34.35 -24.26 -1.19
N LYS A 185 34.32 -24.63 -2.49
CA LYS A 185 34.52 -26.02 -2.92
C LYS A 185 35.95 -26.41 -2.59
N LYS A 186 36.14 -27.29 -1.59
CA LYS A 186 37.39 -28.02 -1.36
C LYS A 186 37.69 -28.86 -2.61
N LYS A 187 38.76 -28.54 -3.34
CA LYS A 187 39.34 -29.41 -4.36
C LYS A 187 39.86 -30.68 -3.67
N LYS A 188 39.29 -31.84 -3.98
CA LYS A 188 39.93 -33.14 -3.72
C LYS A 188 40.99 -33.34 -4.80
N ASN A 189 42.27 -33.35 -4.40
CA ASN A 189 43.37 -33.83 -5.25
C ASN A 189 43.20 -35.33 -5.46
N LYS A 190 43.17 -35.77 -6.72
CA LYS A 190 43.42 -37.16 -7.11
C LYS A 190 44.83 -37.18 -7.68
N LYS A 191 45.78 -37.75 -6.93
CA LYS A 191 47.14 -38.06 -7.39
C LYS A 191 47.05 -39.17 -8.44
N GLN A 192 47.73 -38.97 -9.56
CA GLN A 192 48.50 -40.03 -10.22
C GLN A 192 49.86 -40.10 -9.51
#